data_AF-A0A2D8SVZ3-F1
#
_entry.id   AF-A0A2D8SVZ3-F1
#
_cell.length_a   1.000
_cell.length_b   1.000
_cell.length_c   1.000
_cell.angle_alpha   90.00
_cell.angle_beta   90.00
_cell.angle_gamma   90.00
#
_symmetry.space_group_name_H-M   'P 1'
#
loop_
_entity.id
_entity.type
_entity.pdbx_description
1 polymer ?
#
loop_
_entity_poly.entity_id
_entity_poly.type
_entity_poly.pdbx_seq_one_letter_code
_entity_poly.pdbx_strand_id
1 'polypeptide(L)'
;MENIVGTWALIKTKAVDANGTPTKTAPFGGTDFIGRVVFTKEGRMSAAITDARGKIPEEESREYSCYAGAYTLKDSTLITKVDACSDPARMGTEQVRTVSFEDGIMVLQPPLRSYGNKPAELRTLWWKKISDI
;
A
#
# COMPACT_ATOMS: atom_id res chain seq x y z
N MET A 1 -19.00 -10.13 -0.40
CA MET A 1 -17.68 -9.50 -0.60
C MET A 1 -17.83 -8.07 -0.09
N GLU A 2 -17.02 -7.63 0.86
CA GLU A 2 -17.14 -6.26 1.38
C GLU A 2 -16.81 -5.23 0.29
N ASN A 3 -17.54 -4.12 0.27
CA ASN A 3 -17.38 -3.08 -0.74
C ASN A 3 -16.11 -2.27 -0.47
N ILE A 4 -15.14 -2.35 -1.38
CA ILE A 4 -13.87 -1.60 -1.30
C ILE A 4 -14.04 -0.08 -1.49
N VAL A 5 -15.15 0.36 -2.09
CA VAL A 5 -15.42 1.78 -2.36
C VAL A 5 -15.49 2.57 -1.07
N GLY A 6 -14.75 3.68 -1.02
CA GLY A 6 -14.62 4.53 0.16
C GLY A 6 -13.22 5.12 0.32
N THR A 7 -13.05 5.86 1.40
CA THR A 7 -11.76 6.37 1.87
C THR A 7 -11.27 5.57 3.05
N TRP A 8 -10.01 5.18 3.04
CA TRP A 8 -9.39 4.30 4.03
C TRP A 8 -8.12 4.90 4.62
N ALA A 9 -7.94 4.72 5.93
CA ALA A 9 -6.73 5.04 6.68
C ALA A 9 -5.82 3.82 6.77
N LEU A 10 -4.53 3.97 6.49
CA LEU A 10 -3.56 2.94 6.88
C LEU A 10 -3.50 2.89 8.41
N ILE A 11 -3.56 1.70 9.00
CA ILE A 11 -3.51 1.51 10.46
C ILE A 11 -2.39 0.56 10.91
N LYS A 12 -1.81 -0.21 9.99
CA LYS A 12 -0.70 -1.12 10.29
C LYS A 12 0.07 -1.48 9.03
N THR A 13 1.38 -1.65 9.18
CA THR A 13 2.25 -2.23 8.15
C THR A 13 3.05 -3.37 8.75
N LYS A 14 3.33 -4.39 7.94
CA LYS A 14 4.30 -5.45 8.22
C LYS A 14 5.01 -5.82 6.94
N ALA A 15 6.20 -6.38 7.06
CA ALA A 15 6.86 -7.06 5.95
C ALA A 15 7.70 -8.23 6.45
N VAL A 16 7.74 -9.29 5.64
CA VAL A 16 8.67 -10.40 5.78
C VAL A 16 9.58 -10.47 4.55
N ASP A 17 10.80 -10.95 4.71
CA ASP A 17 11.72 -11.20 3.60
C ASP A 17 11.30 -12.43 2.77
N ALA A 18 12.10 -12.77 1.76
CA ALA A 18 11.85 -13.93 0.90
C ALA A 18 11.86 -15.28 1.64
N ASN A 19 12.41 -15.36 2.85
CA ASN A 19 12.43 -16.55 3.70
C ASN A 19 11.30 -16.54 4.75
N GLY A 20 10.43 -15.53 4.74
CA GLY A 20 9.37 -15.36 5.74
C GLY A 20 9.85 -14.77 7.07
N THR A 21 11.08 -14.27 7.14
CA THR A 21 11.61 -13.63 8.35
C THR A 21 11.13 -12.19 8.42
N PRO A 22 10.61 -11.72 9.58
CA PRO A 22 10.23 -10.32 9.75
C PRO A 22 11.38 -9.36 9.42
N THR A 23 11.08 -8.34 8.63
CA THR A 23 12.02 -7.26 8.33
C THR A 23 12.36 -6.45 9.58
N LYS A 24 13.59 -5.94 9.68
CA LYS A 24 14.05 -5.15 10.83
C LYS A 24 13.21 -3.90 11.06
N THR A 25 12.87 -3.20 9.97
CA THR A 25 12.03 -2.01 9.98
C THR A 25 10.85 -2.27 9.07
N ALA A 26 9.64 -2.26 9.63
CA ALA A 26 8.42 -2.41 8.85
C ALA A 26 8.24 -1.24 7.86
N PRO A 27 7.49 -1.44 6.77
CA PRO A 27 7.31 -0.44 5.72
C PRO A 27 6.88 0.93 6.26
N PHE A 28 7.35 2.00 5.60
CA PHE A 28 6.97 3.37 5.92
C PHE A 28 7.25 3.82 7.36
N GLY A 29 8.36 3.38 7.95
CA GLY A 29 8.76 3.83 9.29
C GLY A 29 8.06 3.10 10.44
N GLY A 30 7.42 1.97 10.18
CA GLY A 30 6.87 1.10 11.22
C GLY A 30 5.54 1.59 11.75
N THR A 31 5.50 2.21 12.93
CA THR A 31 4.25 2.68 13.57
C THR A 31 3.94 4.15 13.28
N ASP A 32 4.93 4.92 12.81
CA ASP A 32 4.80 6.35 12.55
C ASP A 32 4.65 6.59 11.05
N PHE A 33 3.45 6.39 10.52
CA PHE A 33 3.11 6.64 9.11
C PHE A 33 1.82 7.44 8.97
N ILE A 34 1.64 8.04 7.80
CA ILE A 34 0.36 8.59 7.34
C ILE A 34 0.04 7.94 6.00
N GLY A 35 -1.08 7.22 5.94
CA GLY A 35 -1.51 6.54 4.72
C GLY A 35 -2.99 6.74 4.42
N ARG A 36 -3.30 7.08 3.17
CA ARG A 36 -4.67 7.15 2.63
C ARG A 36 -4.77 6.37 1.34
N VAL A 37 -5.88 5.66 1.18
CA VAL A 37 -6.30 5.12 -0.11
C VAL A 37 -7.78 5.40 -0.32
N VAL A 38 -8.12 5.79 -1.53
CA VAL A 38 -9.50 6.03 -1.98
C VAL A 38 -9.80 5.14 -3.16
N PHE A 39 -10.98 4.52 -3.17
CA PHE A 39 -11.53 3.76 -4.28
C PHE A 39 -12.91 4.30 -4.62
N THR A 40 -13.13 4.74 -5.86
CA THR A 40 -14.42 5.28 -6.32
C THR A 40 -15.25 4.22 -7.04
N LYS A 41 -16.57 4.40 -7.09
CA LYS A 41 -17.48 3.49 -7.80
C LYS A 41 -17.24 3.46 -9.32
N GLU A 42 -16.64 4.52 -9.87
CA GLU A 42 -16.24 4.65 -11.28
C GLU A 42 -14.93 3.90 -11.61
N GLY A 43 -14.36 3.16 -10.66
CA GLY A 43 -13.14 2.38 -10.90
C GLY A 43 -11.87 3.23 -10.89
N ARG A 44 -11.85 4.37 -10.19
CA ARG A 44 -10.63 5.15 -9.94
C ARG A 44 -10.09 4.91 -8.54
N MET A 45 -8.77 4.87 -8.42
CA MET A 45 -8.11 4.81 -7.13
C MET A 45 -6.98 5.84 -7.02
N SER A 46 -6.72 6.27 -5.80
CA SER A 46 -5.52 7.03 -5.44
C SER A 46 -5.04 6.59 -4.07
N ALA A 47 -3.72 6.37 -3.93
CA ALA A 47 -3.08 6.07 -2.66
C ALA A 47 -1.88 6.98 -2.43
N ALA A 48 -1.67 7.37 -1.17
CA ALA A 48 -0.46 8.01 -0.70
C ALA A 48 -0.10 7.47 0.69
N ILE A 49 1.16 7.06 0.88
CA ILE A 49 1.71 6.66 2.17
C ILE A 49 3.04 7.37 2.38
N THR A 50 3.22 7.93 3.56
CA THR A 50 4.42 8.65 3.97
C THR A 50 4.90 8.10 5.30
N ASP A 51 6.20 7.82 5.39
CA ASP A 51 6.90 7.66 6.67
C ASP A 51 6.86 9.00 7.42
N ALA A 52 6.22 9.01 8.58
CA ALA A 52 5.91 10.19 9.36
C ALA A 52 6.81 10.35 10.60
N ARG A 53 7.86 9.52 10.75
CA ARG A 53 8.85 9.67 11.83
C ARG A 53 9.42 11.08 11.85
N GLY A 54 9.48 11.73 13.01
CA GLY A 54 10.01 13.09 13.13
C GLY A 54 11.49 13.21 12.74
N LYS A 55 12.27 12.15 12.98
CA LYS A 55 13.67 12.02 12.57
C LYS A 55 13.87 10.69 11.86
N ILE A 56 14.54 10.73 10.71
CA ILE A 56 14.96 9.53 9.99
C ILE A 56 16.40 9.22 10.40
N PRO A 57 16.75 7.96 10.73
CA PRO A 57 18.14 7.56 10.94
C PRO A 57 19.01 7.91 9.73
N GLU A 58 20.28 8.24 9.96
CA GLU A 58 21.20 8.75 8.90
C GLU A 58 21.40 7.76 7.74
N GLU A 59 21.33 6.46 8.03
CA GLU A 59 21.44 5.36 7.06
C GLU A 59 20.11 4.97 6.40
N GLU A 60 19.02 5.68 6.70
CA GLU A 60 17.70 5.42 6.14
C GLU A 60 17.19 6.61 5.31
N SER A 61 16.28 6.34 4.39
CA SER A 61 15.55 7.38 3.65
C SER A 61 14.09 7.39 4.10
N ARG A 62 13.47 8.58 4.09
CA ARG A 62 12.04 8.72 4.35
C ARG A 62 11.28 8.05 3.22
N GLU A 63 10.57 6.96 3.53
CA GLU A 63 9.76 6.28 2.53
C GLU A 63 8.52 7.12 2.17
N TYR A 64 8.30 7.30 0.87
CA TYR A 64 7.09 7.90 0.32
C TYR A 64 6.65 7.11 -0.91
N SER A 65 5.34 6.86 -1.01
CA SER A 65 4.75 6.24 -2.19
C SER A 65 3.38 6.84 -2.43
N CYS A 66 3.22 7.54 -3.55
CA CYS A 66 1.90 7.87 -4.07
C CYS A 66 1.72 7.38 -5.51
N TYR A 67 0.51 6.91 -5.82
CA TYR A 67 0.11 6.60 -7.17
C TYR A 67 -1.41 6.60 -7.29
N ALA A 68 -1.90 6.81 -8.51
CA ALA A 68 -3.29 6.76 -8.89
C ALA A 68 -3.46 6.03 -10.21
N GLY A 69 -4.68 5.60 -10.48
CA GLY A 69 -4.98 4.87 -11.70
C GLY A 69 -6.40 4.34 -11.75
N ALA A 70 -6.74 3.77 -12.90
CA ALA A 70 -7.93 2.92 -13.02
C ALA A 70 -7.67 1.61 -12.27
N TYR A 71 -8.66 1.12 -11.56
CA TYR A 71 -8.57 -0.17 -10.86
C TYR A 71 -9.67 -1.12 -11.28
N THR A 72 -9.34 -2.42 -11.20
CA THR A 72 -10.30 -3.51 -11.25
C THR A 72 -10.11 -4.37 -10.01
N LEU A 73 -11.22 -4.87 -9.46
CA LEU A 73 -11.23 -5.86 -8.41
C LEU A 73 -11.97 -7.09 -8.93
N LYS A 74 -11.25 -8.20 -9.10
CA LYS A 74 -11.83 -9.48 -9.49
C LYS A 74 -11.43 -10.52 -8.46
N ASP A 75 -12.42 -11.18 -7.88
CA ASP A 75 -12.24 -12.10 -6.76
C ASP A 75 -11.50 -11.40 -5.61
N SER A 76 -10.32 -11.90 -5.24
CA SER A 76 -9.43 -11.28 -4.25
C SER A 76 -8.26 -10.52 -4.88
N THR A 77 -8.28 -10.24 -6.18
CA THR A 77 -7.17 -9.57 -6.89
C THR A 77 -7.55 -8.15 -7.28
N LEU A 78 -6.86 -7.18 -6.69
CA LEU A 78 -6.91 -5.77 -7.06
C LEU A 78 -5.77 -5.46 -8.02
N ILE A 79 -6.11 -4.94 -9.18
CA ILE A 79 -5.15 -4.46 -10.17
C ILE A 79 -5.37 -2.96 -10.36
N THR A 80 -4.31 -2.17 -10.25
CA THR A 80 -4.34 -0.74 -10.63
C THR A 80 -3.41 -0.50 -11.81
N LYS A 81 -3.95 0.03 -12.92
CA LYS A 81 -3.16 0.53 -14.04
C LYS A 81 -2.74 1.97 -13.74
N VAL A 82 -1.46 2.19 -13.50
CA VAL A 82 -0.92 3.46 -12.99
C VAL A 82 -0.86 4.50 -14.10
N ASP A 83 -1.43 5.68 -13.85
CA ASP A 83 -1.37 6.85 -14.74
C ASP A 83 -0.88 8.13 -14.06
N ALA A 84 -0.66 8.11 -12.74
CA ALA A 84 0.03 9.16 -12.00
C ALA A 84 0.78 8.54 -10.80
N CYS A 85 2.04 8.92 -10.55
CA CYS A 85 2.83 8.34 -9.45
C CYS A 85 4.05 9.20 -9.05
N SER A 86 4.51 9.06 -7.81
CA SER A 86 5.75 9.67 -7.31
C SER A 86 7.03 8.97 -7.79
N ASP A 87 6.92 7.68 -8.11
CA ASP A 87 8.01 6.85 -8.62
C ASP A 87 7.81 6.68 -10.13
N PRO A 88 8.60 7.35 -10.98
CA PRO A 88 8.43 7.31 -12.44
C PRO A 88 8.48 5.90 -13.03
N ALA A 89 9.18 4.96 -12.38
CA ALA A 89 9.29 3.58 -12.84
C ALA A 89 7.96 2.82 -12.78
N ARG A 90 6.96 3.33 -12.05
CA ARG A 90 5.62 2.73 -11.98
C ARG A 90 4.68 3.22 -13.06
N MET A 91 5.01 4.28 -13.80
CA MET A 91 4.12 4.86 -14.80
C MET A 91 3.75 3.83 -15.87
N GLY A 92 2.47 3.69 -16.18
CA GLY A 92 1.97 2.74 -17.18
C GLY A 92 2.00 1.27 -16.76
N THR A 93 2.54 0.94 -15.58
CA THR A 93 2.60 -0.43 -15.06
C THR A 93 1.31 -0.83 -14.34
N GLU A 94 1.17 -2.14 -14.08
CA GLU A 94 0.13 -2.67 -13.22
C GLU A 94 0.65 -2.89 -11.80
N GLN A 95 -0.10 -2.38 -10.82
CA GLN A 95 0.14 -2.64 -9.41
C GLN A 95 -0.89 -3.65 -8.93
N VAL A 96 -0.46 -4.91 -8.83
CA VAL A 96 -1.28 -6.04 -8.37
C VAL A 96 -1.21 -6.18 -6.85
N ARG A 97 -2.34 -6.47 -6.20
CA ARG A 97 -2.46 -6.77 -4.77
C ARG A 97 -3.50 -7.84 -4.53
N THR A 98 -3.24 -8.73 -3.58
CA THR A 98 -4.30 -9.51 -2.95
C THR A 98 -5.08 -8.61 -1.98
N VAL A 99 -6.40 -8.76 -1.97
CA VAL A 99 -7.33 -8.08 -1.07
C VAL A 99 -8.05 -9.12 -0.20
N SER A 100 -8.08 -8.87 1.10
CA SER A 100 -8.96 -9.56 2.05
C SER A 100 -9.58 -8.56 3.02
N PHE A 101 -10.59 -8.99 3.78
CA PHE A 101 -11.23 -8.20 4.81
C PHE A 101 -11.28 -9.01 6.10
N GLU A 102 -10.91 -8.38 7.21
CA GLU A 102 -10.88 -8.95 8.56
C GLU A 102 -11.58 -7.95 9.50
N ASP A 103 -12.80 -8.26 9.96
CA ASP A 103 -13.57 -7.39 10.88
C ASP A 103 -13.68 -5.92 10.43
N GLY A 104 -13.99 -5.70 9.14
CA GLY A 104 -14.08 -4.36 8.53
C GLY A 104 -12.73 -3.67 8.26
N ILE A 105 -11.62 -4.38 8.45
CA ILE A 105 -10.28 -3.94 8.06
C ILE A 105 -9.93 -4.56 6.70
N MET A 106 -9.68 -3.70 5.71
CA MET A 106 -9.17 -4.14 4.43
C MET A 106 -7.68 -4.42 4.52
N VAL A 107 -7.26 -5.59 4.06
CA VAL A 107 -5.85 -6.00 4.01
C VAL A 107 -5.40 -6.03 2.57
N LEU A 108 -4.34 -5.27 2.26
CA LEU A 108 -3.74 -5.21 0.94
C LEU A 108 -2.32 -5.77 1.00
N GLN A 109 -2.05 -6.75 0.13
CA GLN A 109 -0.75 -7.40 0.04
C GLN A 109 -0.24 -7.39 -1.41
N PRO A 110 0.73 -6.53 -1.76
CA PRO A 110 1.45 -6.66 -3.02
C PRO A 110 2.27 -7.97 -3.08
N PRO A 111 2.65 -8.45 -4.28
CA PRO A 111 3.59 -9.55 -4.44
C PRO A 111 4.93 -9.30 -3.75
N LEU A 112 5.66 -10.39 -3.48
CA LEU A 112 7.07 -10.33 -3.07
C LEU A 112 7.86 -9.58 -4.14
N ARG A 113 8.45 -8.44 -3.76
CA ARG A 113 9.23 -7.60 -4.68
C ARG A 113 10.17 -6.67 -3.93
N SER A 114 11.17 -6.15 -4.63
CA SER A 114 12.05 -5.11 -4.13
C SER A 114 11.37 -3.74 -4.13
N TYR A 115 11.77 -2.89 -3.18
CA TYR A 115 11.28 -1.52 -3.04
C TYR A 115 12.46 -0.55 -3.00
N GLY A 116 12.71 0.12 -4.13
CA GLY A 116 13.95 0.88 -4.32
C GLY A 116 15.17 -0.04 -4.21
N ASN A 117 16.15 0.35 -3.39
CA ASN A 117 17.37 -0.44 -3.17
C ASN A 117 17.24 -1.51 -2.08
N LYS A 118 16.03 -1.72 -1.54
CA LYS A 118 15.80 -2.74 -0.50
C LYS A 118 15.65 -4.14 -1.11
N PRO A 119 16.10 -5.20 -0.41
CA PRO A 119 15.80 -6.58 -0.79
C PRO A 119 14.30 -6.82 -0.99
N ALA A 120 13.98 -7.91 -1.70
CA ALA A 120 12.60 -8.28 -1.92
C ALA A 120 11.90 -8.63 -0.59
N GLU A 121 10.73 -8.05 -0.38
CA GLU A 121 9.93 -8.26 0.82
C GLU A 121 8.44 -8.36 0.46
N LEU A 122 7.73 -9.20 1.21
CA LEU A 122 6.29 -9.34 1.13
C LEU A 122 5.67 -8.38 2.16
N ARG A 123 5.14 -7.26 1.68
CA ARG A 123 4.49 -6.25 2.52
C ARG A 123 3.02 -6.61 2.72
N THR A 124 2.50 -6.38 3.93
CA THR A 124 1.07 -6.46 4.24
C THR A 124 0.64 -5.13 4.89
N LEU A 125 -0.46 -4.56 4.41
CA LEU A 125 -0.96 -3.25 4.80
C LEU A 125 -2.43 -3.37 5.22
N TRP A 126 -2.77 -2.92 6.43
CA TRP A 126 -4.13 -2.95 6.95
C TRP A 126 -4.74 -1.56 6.94
N TRP A 127 -5.98 -1.47 6.48
CA TRP A 127 -6.66 -0.24 6.20
C TRP A 127 -8.04 -0.20 6.86
N LYS A 128 -8.33 0.85 7.62
CA LYS A 128 -9.62 1.08 8.25
C LYS A 128 -10.43 2.09 7.43
N LYS A 129 -11.69 1.78 7.12
CA LYS A 129 -12.57 2.74 6.45
C LYS A 129 -12.82 3.96 7.35
N ILE A 130 -12.76 5.16 6.77
CA ILE A 130 -13.01 6.42 7.49
C ILE A 130 -14.10 7.28 6.88
N SER A 131 -14.49 7.01 5.63
CA SER A 131 -15.61 7.69 4.97
C SER A 131 -16.10 6.88 3.78
N ASP A 132 -17.39 7.00 3.49
CA ASP A 132 -17.96 6.67 2.18
C ASP A 132 -17.68 7.82 1.19
N ILE A 133 -17.76 7.54 -0.11
CA ILE A 133 -17.63 8.51 -1.21
C ILE A 133 -18.61 8.20 -2.36
#